data_AF-A0AAJ2RFP8-F1
#
_entry.id   AF-A0AAJ2RFP8-F1
#
_cell.length_a   1.000
_cell.length_b   1.000
_cell.length_c   1.000
_cell.angle_alpha   90.00
_cell.angle_beta   90.00
_cell.angle_gamma   90.00
#
_symmetry.space_group_name_H-M   'P 1'
#
loop_
_entity.id
_entity.type
_entity.pdbx_description
1 polymer ?
#
loop_
_entity_poly.entity_id
_entity_poly.type
_entity_poly.pdbx_seq_one_letter_code
_entity_poly.pdbx_strand_id
1 'polypeptide(L)'
;MTEIEAVVIMINRLADQLDYQKNPGYLGLLPYYDFGRKIAIDQPHFWREYGAFVRLTDGFAIDGTRIFGIESDEESSEYNRLKDNNDWLTLVPDLYDERMDGLIVIGEDGTDTFVYDTVSQRFEHA
;
A
#
# COMPACT_ATOMS: atom_id res chain seq x y z
N MET A 1 -17.26 14.84 1.51
CA MET A 1 -16.49 14.02 0.56
C MET A 1 -15.05 14.43 0.67
N THR A 2 -14.18 13.54 1.12
CA THR A 2 -12.73 13.78 1.21
C THR A 2 -12.08 13.56 -0.17
N GLU A 3 -10.84 14.03 -0.33
CA GLU A 3 -10.07 13.78 -1.56
C GLU A 3 -9.85 12.27 -1.79
N ILE A 4 -9.57 11.51 -0.73
CA ILE A 4 -9.42 10.05 -0.79
C ILE A 4 -10.72 9.38 -1.26
N GLU A 5 -11.89 9.78 -0.74
CA GLU A 5 -13.17 9.24 -1.20
C GLU A 5 -13.41 9.49 -2.69
N ALA A 6 -13.07 10.69 -3.18
CA ALA A 6 -13.19 11.03 -4.59
C ALA A 6 -12.27 10.17 -5.48
N VAL A 7 -11.03 9.92 -5.02
CA VAL A 7 -10.06 9.05 -5.71
C VAL A 7 -10.55 7.61 -5.77
N VAL A 8 -11.05 7.06 -4.67
CA VAL A 8 -11.56 5.67 -4.64
C VAL A 8 -12.78 5.50 -5.54
N ILE A 9 -13.68 6.49 -5.60
CA ILE A 9 -14.80 6.48 -6.55
C ILE A 9 -14.29 6.44 -8.00
N MET A 10 -13.26 7.23 -8.31
CA MET A 10 -12.66 7.26 -9.64
C MET A 10 -12.00 5.91 -9.99
N ILE A 11 -11.24 5.31 -9.08
CA ILE A 11 -10.61 3.99 -9.25
C ILE A 11 -11.68 2.93 -9.53
N ASN A 12 -12.73 2.87 -8.71
CA ASN A 12 -13.82 1.91 -8.89
C ASN A 12 -14.53 2.08 -10.24
N ARG A 13 -14.73 3.34 -10.67
CA ARG A 13 -15.31 3.63 -11.98
C ARG A 13 -14.40 3.16 -13.12
N LEU A 14 -13.09 3.37 -13.01
CA LEU A 14 -12.12 2.90 -14.01
C LEU A 14 -12.09 1.38 -14.06
N ALA A 15 -12.08 0.72 -12.90
CA ALA A 15 -12.15 -0.73 -12.81
C ALA A 15 -13.41 -1.29 -13.50
N ASP A 16 -14.57 -0.67 -13.28
CA ASP A 16 -15.82 -1.05 -13.97
C ASP A 16 -15.76 -0.84 -15.49
N GLN A 17 -15.09 0.22 -15.96
CA GLN A 17 -14.98 0.53 -17.40
C GLN A 17 -14.01 -0.41 -18.13
N LEU A 18 -13.00 -0.90 -17.42
CA LEU A 18 -11.90 -1.69 -17.98
C LEU A 18 -11.98 -3.18 -17.59
N ASP A 19 -13.04 -3.58 -16.87
CA ASP A 19 -13.27 -4.96 -16.40
C ASP A 19 -12.17 -5.48 -15.44
N TYR A 20 -11.62 -4.60 -14.60
CA TYR A 20 -10.70 -4.97 -13.52
C TYR A 20 -11.44 -5.31 -12.23
N GLN A 21 -10.82 -6.17 -11.42
CA GLN A 21 -11.32 -6.51 -10.10
C GLN A 21 -11.31 -5.29 -9.17
N LYS A 22 -12.42 -5.11 -8.43
CA LYS A 22 -12.51 -4.13 -7.35
C LYS A 22 -12.29 -4.82 -6.02
N ASN A 23 -11.40 -4.28 -5.21
CA ASN A 23 -11.15 -4.79 -3.86
C ASN A 23 -11.98 -3.99 -2.86
N PRO A 24 -12.92 -4.63 -2.14
CA PRO A 24 -13.69 -3.95 -1.11
C PRO A 24 -12.77 -3.44 0.00
N GLY A 25 -13.21 -2.41 0.72
CA GLY A 25 -12.44 -1.85 1.83
C GLY A 25 -12.23 -2.86 2.96
N TYR A 26 -11.05 -2.82 3.57
CA TYR A 26 -10.66 -3.65 4.69
C TYR A 26 -11.47 -3.31 5.95
N LEU A 27 -12.17 -4.29 6.53
CA LEU A 27 -13.03 -4.11 7.71
C LEU A 27 -12.40 -4.62 9.02
N GLY A 28 -11.29 -5.35 8.97
CA GLY A 28 -10.58 -5.86 10.15
C GLY A 28 -9.86 -4.79 10.96
N LEU A 29 -9.11 -5.17 11.98
CA LEU A 29 -8.33 -4.20 12.77
C LEU A 29 -7.08 -3.78 11.98
N LEU A 30 -6.79 -2.47 11.93
CA LEU A 30 -5.53 -2.03 11.32
C LEU A 30 -4.38 -2.64 12.12
N PRO A 31 -3.45 -3.35 11.45
CA PRO A 31 -2.42 -4.09 12.14
C PRO A 31 -1.40 -3.13 12.73
N TYR A 32 -0.83 -3.55 13.86
CA TYR A 32 0.51 -3.11 14.21
C TYR A 32 1.50 -3.93 13.37
N TYR A 33 2.49 -3.28 12.77
CA TYR A 33 3.43 -3.96 11.89
C TYR A 33 4.80 -3.27 11.88
N ASP A 34 5.85 -4.06 12.08
CA ASP A 34 7.24 -3.62 11.99
C ASP A 34 7.70 -3.71 10.53
N PHE A 35 7.86 -2.57 9.88
CA PHE A 35 8.32 -2.50 8.48
C PHE A 35 9.84 -2.67 8.34
N GLY A 36 10.58 -2.76 9.45
CA GLY A 36 12.04 -2.85 9.45
C GLY A 36 12.73 -1.59 8.91
N ARG A 37 13.90 -1.75 8.28
CA ARG A 37 14.57 -0.70 7.47
C ARG A 37 14.64 0.69 8.15
N LYS A 38 15.03 0.71 9.44
CA LYS A 38 15.14 1.93 10.27
C LYS A 38 13.82 2.70 10.47
N ILE A 39 12.68 2.07 10.20
CA ILE A 39 11.35 2.61 10.47
C ILE A 39 11.00 2.32 11.93
N ALA A 40 10.42 3.30 12.63
CA ALA A 40 9.94 3.05 13.99
C ALA A 40 8.80 2.03 13.98
N ILE A 41 8.75 1.14 14.97
CA ILE A 41 7.76 0.06 14.97
C ILE A 41 6.32 0.59 15.07
N ASP A 42 6.12 1.74 15.73
CA ASP A 42 4.84 2.44 15.73
C ASP A 42 4.79 3.50 14.63
N GLN A 43 3.78 3.41 13.76
CA GLN A 43 3.57 4.28 12.59
C GLN A 43 2.16 4.88 12.57
N PRO A 44 1.76 5.67 13.59
CA PRO A 44 0.38 6.10 13.75
C PRO A 44 -0.07 7.09 12.65
N HIS A 45 0.84 7.90 12.12
CA HIS A 45 0.56 8.85 11.04
C HIS A 45 0.26 8.12 9.73
N PHE A 46 1.12 7.17 9.36
CA PHE A 46 0.90 6.29 8.21
C PHE A 46 -0.44 5.56 8.33
N TRP A 47 -0.69 4.87 9.45
CA TRP A 47 -1.93 4.11 9.62
C TRP A 47 -3.18 4.98 9.70
N ARG A 48 -3.08 6.24 10.12
CA ARG A 48 -4.22 7.17 10.08
C ARG A 48 -4.62 7.49 8.64
N GLU A 49 -3.66 7.71 7.75
CA GLU A 49 -3.91 8.13 6.37
C GLU A 49 -4.10 6.94 5.44
N TYR A 50 -3.14 6.01 5.42
CA TYR A 50 -3.23 4.78 4.66
C TYR A 50 -4.38 3.89 5.14
N GLY A 51 -4.62 3.86 6.45
CA GLY A 51 -5.78 3.19 7.02
C GLY A 51 -7.10 3.79 6.55
N ALA A 52 -7.19 5.11 6.28
CA ALA A 52 -8.41 5.69 5.71
C ALA A 52 -8.63 5.25 4.26
N PHE A 53 -7.55 5.13 3.48
CA PHE A 53 -7.60 4.61 2.12
C PHE A 53 -8.04 3.13 2.08
N VAL A 54 -7.38 2.26 2.85
CA VAL A 54 -7.66 0.82 2.82
C VAL A 54 -9.06 0.46 3.33
N ARG A 55 -9.66 1.32 4.16
CA ARG A 55 -11.05 1.20 4.62
C ARG A 55 -12.07 1.43 3.50
N LEU A 56 -11.67 2.13 2.45
CA LEU A 56 -12.51 2.44 1.30
C LEU A 56 -12.24 1.45 0.16
N THR A 57 -10.99 1.04 -0.04
CA THR A 57 -10.59 0.01 -1.00
C THR A 57 -9.30 -0.67 -0.54
N ASP A 58 -9.30 -1.99 -0.40
CA ASP A 58 -8.11 -2.71 0.06
C ASP A 58 -7.11 -2.93 -1.09
N GLY A 59 -6.49 -1.84 -1.56
CA GLY A 59 -5.58 -1.84 -2.69
C GLY A 59 -6.27 -1.95 -4.06
N PHE A 60 -5.51 -1.75 -5.12
CA PHE A 60 -5.98 -1.91 -6.51
C PHE A 60 -4.81 -2.22 -7.45
N ALA A 61 -5.14 -2.78 -8.62
CA ALA A 61 -4.22 -2.92 -9.74
C ALA A 61 -4.97 -2.65 -11.05
N ILE A 62 -4.54 -1.63 -11.80
CA ILE A 62 -5.14 -1.24 -13.08
C ILE A 62 -4.00 -0.85 -14.03
N ASP A 63 -3.94 -1.48 -15.21
CA ASP A 63 -2.99 -1.14 -16.30
C ASP A 63 -1.52 -1.02 -15.84
N GLY A 64 -1.06 -1.95 -15.00
CA GLY A 64 0.32 -1.96 -14.50
C GLY A 64 0.59 -1.05 -13.30
N THR A 65 -0.35 -0.16 -12.95
CA THR A 65 -0.31 0.62 -11.70
C THR A 65 -0.94 -0.16 -10.57
N ARG A 66 -0.26 -0.25 -9.42
CA ARG A 66 -0.73 -0.96 -8.23
C ARG A 66 -0.48 -0.19 -6.94
N ILE A 67 -1.44 -0.27 -6.03
CA ILE A 67 -1.31 0.14 -4.62
C ILE A 67 -1.74 -1.03 -3.75
N PHE A 68 -0.94 -1.37 -2.74
CA PHE A 68 -1.06 -2.63 -1.99
C PHE A 68 -2.10 -2.59 -0.86
N GLY A 69 -2.99 -3.59 -0.82
CA GLY A 69 -3.90 -3.81 0.32
C GLY A 69 -3.21 -4.39 1.58
N ILE A 70 -3.97 -4.49 2.68
CA ILE A 70 -3.54 -5.00 4.00
C ILE A 70 -3.84 -6.49 4.16
N GLU A 71 -4.98 -7.00 3.67
CA GLU A 71 -5.44 -8.35 4.01
C GLU A 71 -5.50 -9.32 2.82
N SER A 72 -5.01 -10.54 3.08
CA SER A 72 -5.06 -11.73 2.24
C SER A 72 -5.75 -12.88 3.01
N ASP A 73 -6.98 -12.69 3.48
CA ASP A 73 -7.71 -13.76 4.19
C ASP A 73 -8.55 -14.63 3.25
N GLU A 74 -8.63 -14.30 1.96
CA GLU A 74 -9.08 -15.23 0.92
C GLU A 74 -7.90 -15.59 0.00
N GLU A 75 -7.68 -16.90 -0.16
CA GLU A 75 -6.78 -17.48 -1.15
C GLU A 75 -6.96 -16.72 -2.48
N SER A 76 -5.88 -16.16 -3.03
CA SER A 76 -5.74 -15.64 -4.41
C SER A 76 -5.84 -14.14 -4.72
N SER A 77 -5.80 -13.21 -3.75
CA SER A 77 -5.45 -11.83 -4.11
C SER A 77 -3.94 -11.66 -4.19
N GLU A 78 -3.37 -11.80 -5.39
CA GLU A 78 -1.98 -11.39 -5.69
C GLU A 78 -1.75 -9.87 -5.53
N TYR A 79 -2.79 -9.13 -5.12
CA TYR A 79 -2.87 -7.68 -5.10
C TYR A 79 -2.78 -7.06 -3.69
N ASN A 80 -2.83 -7.87 -2.62
CA ASN A 80 -2.86 -7.40 -1.22
C ASN A 80 -1.62 -7.84 -0.45
N ARG A 81 -0.50 -7.15 -0.70
CA ARG A 81 0.84 -7.57 -0.26
C ARG A 81 1.62 -6.45 0.40
N LEU A 82 0.98 -5.52 1.11
CA LEU A 82 1.70 -4.43 1.77
C LEU A 82 2.78 -5.00 2.70
N LYS A 83 2.43 -5.98 3.54
CA LYS A 83 3.37 -6.63 4.44
C LYS A 83 4.43 -7.41 3.66
N ASP A 84 4.02 -8.35 2.82
CA ASP A 84 4.94 -9.21 2.07
C ASP A 84 5.98 -8.43 1.25
N ASN A 85 5.57 -7.38 0.54
CA ASN A 85 6.51 -6.57 -0.25
C ASN A 85 7.52 -5.85 0.64
N ASN A 86 7.09 -5.31 1.79
CA ASN A 86 7.99 -4.65 2.72
C ASN A 86 8.88 -5.66 3.48
N ASP A 87 8.38 -6.86 3.75
CA ASP A 87 9.13 -7.97 4.32
C ASP A 87 10.24 -8.43 3.36
N TRP A 88 9.97 -8.57 2.07
CA TRP A 88 11.00 -8.96 1.10
C TRP A 88 12.17 -7.98 1.06
N LEU A 89 11.88 -6.67 1.10
CA LEU A 89 12.90 -5.62 1.14
C LEU A 89 13.71 -5.60 2.45
N THR A 90 13.21 -6.24 3.49
CA THR A 90 13.84 -6.26 4.82
C THR A 90 14.56 -7.57 5.11
N LEU A 91 13.95 -8.69 4.74
CA LEU A 91 14.33 -10.04 5.17
C LEU A 91 15.13 -10.80 4.11
N VAL A 92 15.05 -10.41 2.83
CA VAL A 92 15.83 -11.05 1.75
C VAL A 92 17.12 -10.24 1.56
N PRO A 93 18.30 -10.77 1.92
CA PRO A 93 19.55 -9.99 1.93
C PRO A 93 19.91 -9.36 0.59
N ASP A 94 19.63 -10.05 -0.52
CA ASP A 94 19.94 -9.57 -1.88
C ASP A 94 18.97 -8.48 -2.37
N LEU A 95 17.84 -8.28 -1.68
CA LEU A 95 16.84 -7.25 -1.99
C LEU A 95 16.89 -6.07 -1.02
N TYR A 96 17.71 -6.15 0.03
CA TYR A 96 17.91 -5.03 0.94
C TYR A 96 18.70 -3.92 0.23
N ASP A 97 18.14 -2.71 0.24
CA ASP A 97 18.74 -1.50 -0.31
C ASP A 97 18.65 -0.39 0.75
N GLU A 98 19.80 0.16 1.14
CA GLU A 98 19.89 1.23 2.13
C GLU A 98 19.13 2.51 1.70
N ARG A 99 18.90 2.69 0.40
CA ARG A 99 18.09 3.80 -0.13
C ARG A 99 16.61 3.68 0.24
N MET A 100 16.16 2.49 0.62
CA MET A 100 14.80 2.20 1.05
C MET A 100 14.63 2.29 2.58
N ASP A 101 15.68 2.66 3.31
CA ASP A 101 15.58 2.91 4.74
C ASP A 101 14.65 4.11 5.02
N GLY A 102 13.75 3.95 5.98
CA GLY A 102 12.74 4.94 6.33
C GLY A 102 11.55 5.03 5.37
N LEU A 103 11.50 4.18 4.33
CA LEU A 103 10.45 4.21 3.31
C LEU A 103 9.52 2.99 3.42
N ILE A 104 8.23 3.22 3.64
CA ILE A 104 7.21 2.16 3.56
C ILE A 104 6.75 2.09 2.10
N VAL A 105 6.97 0.96 1.44
CA VAL A 105 6.59 0.79 0.04
C VAL A 105 5.11 0.44 -0.03
N ILE A 106 4.33 1.23 -0.78
CA ILE A 106 2.87 1.11 -0.85
C ILE A 106 2.36 0.71 -2.23
N GLY A 107 3.21 0.70 -3.26
CA GLY A 107 2.81 0.34 -4.62
C GLY A 107 3.89 0.65 -5.66
N GLU A 108 3.53 0.54 -6.93
CA GLU A 108 4.38 0.90 -8.08
C GLU A 108 3.53 1.09 -9.34
N ASP A 109 4.11 1.61 -10.42
CA ASP A 109 3.49 1.68 -11.75
C ASP A 109 4.32 1.05 -12.87
N GLY A 110 5.27 0.19 -12.49
CA GLY A 110 6.20 -0.48 -13.40
C GLY A 110 7.43 0.37 -13.77
N THR A 111 7.39 1.68 -13.52
CA THR A 111 8.55 2.57 -13.65
C THR A 111 9.02 3.10 -12.31
N ASP A 112 8.08 3.57 -11.48
CA ASP A 112 8.35 4.22 -10.21
C ASP A 112 7.78 3.39 -9.05
N THR A 113 8.40 3.51 -7.88
CA THR A 113 7.90 2.90 -6.64
C THR A 113 7.18 3.95 -5.81
N PHE A 114 5.94 3.68 -5.41
CA PHE A 114 5.22 4.57 -4.48
C PHE A 114 5.59 4.23 -3.04
N VAL A 115 5.99 5.25 -2.29
CA VAL A 115 6.47 5.10 -0.92
C VAL A 115 5.80 6.10 0.02
N TYR A 116 5.79 5.77 1.30
CA TYR A 116 5.59 6.73 2.38
C TYR A 116 6.91 6.93 3.10
N ASP A 117 7.44 8.15 3.04
CA ASP A 117 8.62 8.55 3.79
C ASP A 117 8.23 8.83 5.24
N THR A 118 8.76 8.00 6.15
CA THR A 118 8.48 8.07 7.58
C THR A 118 9.17 9.25 8.29
N VAL A 119 10.19 9.84 7.66
CA VAL A 119 10.90 11.02 8.18
C VAL A 119 10.12 12.28 7.86
N SER A 120 9.74 12.49 6.59
CA SER A 120 8.96 13.66 6.17
C SER A 120 7.45 13.50 6.41
N GLN A 121 6.98 12.28 6.67
CA GLN A 121 5.57 11.90 6.83
C GLN A 121 4.73 12.19 5.58
N ARG A 122 5.27 11.87 4.40
CA ARG A 122 4.64 12.16 3.11
C ARG A 122 4.65 10.95 2.19
N PHE A 123 3.65 10.89 1.32
CA PHE A 123 3.63 9.97 0.19
C PHE A 123 4.45 10.55 -0.97
N GLU A 124 5.37 9.75 -1.51
CA GLU A 124 6.31 10.14 -2.56
C GLU A 124 6.45 9.02 -3.61
N HIS A 125 7.13 9.32 -4.72
CA HIS A 125 7.62 8.32 -5.67
C HIS A 125 9.15 8.25 -5.56
N ALA A 126 9.69 7.04 -5.60
CA ALA A 126 11.11 6.73 -5.46
C ALA A 126 11.66 6.08 -6.74
#